data_AF-A0A0K3AZA2-F1
#
_entry.id   AF-A0A0K3AZA2-F1
#
_cell.length_a   1.000
_cell.length_b   1.000
_cell.length_c   1.000
_cell.angle_alpha   90.00
_cell.angle_beta   90.00
_cell.angle_gamma   90.00
#
_symmetry.space_group_name_H-M   'P 1'
#
loop_
_entity.id
_entity.type
_entity.pdbx_description
1 polymer ?
#
loop_
_entity_poly.entity_id
_entity_poly.type
_entity_poly.pdbx_seq_one_letter_code
_entity_poly.pdbx_strand_id
1 'polypeptide(L)'
;MQNTSTTATSETTSPAPSPGRGLVMSKRARSARRLASLLTSKSGTYVRVYYDRQIRRYRVVWTNGPDAAQMFTFAVQAAGEVPELDVATLLWDRGTTNNNHK
;
A
#
# COMPACT_ATOMS: atom_id res chain seq x y z
N MET A 1 -60.27 -7.51 30.61
CA MET A 1 -60.27 -8.18 29.30
C MET A 1 -60.92 -7.25 28.30
N GLN A 2 -60.15 -6.73 27.34
CA GLN A 2 -60.60 -6.30 26.01
C GLN A 2 -59.38 -5.76 25.24
N ASN A 3 -59.29 -6.21 24.00
CA ASN A 3 -58.19 -6.05 23.08
C ASN A 3 -58.44 -4.83 22.20
N THR A 4 -57.39 -4.08 21.85
CA THR A 4 -57.38 -3.22 20.66
C THR A 4 -56.05 -3.34 19.94
N SER A 5 -56.15 -3.67 18.66
CA SER A 5 -55.06 -3.86 17.71
C SER A 5 -54.60 -2.51 17.15
N THR A 6 -53.28 -2.29 17.04
CA THR A 6 -52.72 -1.18 16.25
C THR A 6 -51.57 -1.70 15.38
N THR A 7 -51.87 -1.76 14.09
CA THR A 7 -51.08 -1.43 12.90
C THR A 7 -49.56 -1.63 12.92
N ALA A 8 -49.11 -2.47 11.99
CA ALA A 8 -47.73 -2.65 11.59
C ALA A 8 -47.13 -1.38 10.97
N THR A 9 -45.96 -0.98 11.47
CA THR A 9 -44.95 -0.27 10.68
C THR A 9 -43.62 -0.94 10.96
N SER A 10 -43.17 -1.73 10.00
CA SER A 10 -41.85 -2.33 9.97
C SER A 10 -40.81 -1.25 9.74
N GLU A 11 -40.42 -0.52 10.79
CA GLU A 11 -39.14 0.16 10.79
C GLU A 11 -38.11 -0.82 11.33
N THR A 12 -37.57 -1.62 10.40
CA THR A 12 -36.24 -2.20 10.56
C THR A 12 -35.28 -1.03 10.66
N THR A 13 -35.13 -0.47 11.86
CA THR A 13 -33.96 0.33 12.23
C THR A 13 -32.78 -0.63 12.15
N SER A 14 -32.27 -0.74 10.93
CA SER A 14 -30.97 -1.33 10.64
C SER A 14 -29.99 -0.67 11.61
N PRO A 15 -29.19 -1.43 12.37
CA PRO A 15 -28.10 -0.80 13.11
C PRO A 15 -27.29 -0.03 12.07
N ALA A 16 -27.07 1.26 12.34
CA ALA A 16 -26.20 2.11 11.52
C ALA A 16 -24.96 1.30 11.10
N PRO A 17 -24.44 1.46 9.86
CA PRO A 17 -23.16 0.87 9.55
C PRO A 17 -22.20 1.36 10.63
N SER A 18 -21.76 0.44 11.50
CA SER A 18 -20.60 0.69 12.32
C SER A 18 -19.58 1.26 11.35
N PRO A 19 -18.90 2.38 11.64
CA PRO A 19 -17.70 2.70 10.90
C PRO A 19 -16.76 1.55 11.25
N GLY A 20 -16.86 0.46 10.47
CA GLY A 20 -15.82 -0.52 10.35
C GLY A 20 -14.60 0.35 10.15
N ARG A 21 -13.63 0.23 11.06
CA ARG A 21 -12.39 0.98 10.98
C ARG A 21 -11.78 0.61 9.64
N GLY A 22 -12.18 1.30 8.58
CA GLY A 22 -11.56 1.25 7.28
C GLY A 22 -10.16 1.64 7.62
N LEU A 23 -9.26 0.66 7.59
CA LEU A 23 -7.91 0.79 8.11
C LEU A 23 -7.29 2.01 7.45
N VAL A 24 -7.33 3.15 8.15
CA VAL A 24 -6.85 4.41 7.60
C VAL A 24 -5.40 4.16 7.28
N MET A 25 -5.06 4.33 6.01
CA MET A 25 -3.74 3.98 5.52
C MET A 25 -2.72 4.82 6.27
N SER A 26 -1.78 4.15 6.94
CA SER A 26 -0.77 4.86 7.73
C SER A 26 0.01 5.85 6.85
N LYS A 27 0.49 6.95 7.44
CA LYS A 27 1.35 7.91 6.74
C LYS A 27 2.51 7.20 6.03
N ARG A 28 3.14 6.25 6.73
CA ARG A 28 4.20 5.40 6.20
C ARG A 28 3.77 4.58 4.98
N ALA A 29 2.58 3.99 5.00
CA ALA A 29 2.04 3.24 3.86
C ALA A 29 1.70 4.17 2.67
N ARG A 30 1.29 5.42 2.93
CA ARG A 30 1.08 6.44 1.89
C ARG A 30 2.41 6.85 1.25
N SER A 31 3.42 7.13 2.06
CA SER A 31 4.77 7.45 1.59
C SER A 31 5.39 6.29 0.80
N ALA A 32 5.19 5.03 1.20
CA ALA A 32 5.61 3.86 0.44
C ALA A 32 4.96 3.78 -0.95
N ARG A 33 3.64 4.02 -1.04
CA ARG A 33 2.95 4.08 -2.34
C ARG A 33 3.46 5.25 -3.19
N ARG A 34 3.66 6.42 -2.57
CA ARG A 34 4.19 7.61 -3.25
C ARG A 34 5.59 7.34 -3.82
N LEU A 35 6.47 6.72 -3.04
CA LEU A 35 7.80 6.32 -3.49
C LEU A 35 7.71 5.40 -4.71
N ALA A 36 6.84 4.38 -4.68
CA ALA A 36 6.64 3.47 -5.82
C ALA A 36 6.25 4.22 -7.10
N SER A 37 5.33 5.18 -7.00
CA SER A 37 4.91 6.02 -8.13
C SER A 37 6.04 6.89 -8.67
N LEU A 38 6.82 7.53 -7.80
CA LEU A 38 7.96 8.38 -8.19
C LEU A 38 9.05 7.57 -8.90
N LEU A 39 9.40 6.40 -8.34
CA LEU A 39 10.39 5.51 -8.95
C LEU A 39 9.90 4.97 -10.29
N THR A 40 8.62 4.64 -10.40
CA THR A 40 8.03 4.20 -11.68
C THR A 40 8.12 5.29 -12.73
N SER A 41 7.73 6.51 -12.38
CA SER A 41 7.79 7.65 -13.31
C SER A 41 9.21 7.98 -13.74
N LYS A 42 10.20 7.84 -12.86
CA LYS A 42 11.59 8.24 -13.11
C LYS A 42 12.41 7.19 -13.84
N SER A 43 12.20 5.92 -13.50
CA SER A 43 12.92 4.80 -14.12
C SER A 43 12.26 4.29 -15.41
N GLY A 44 11.01 4.69 -15.69
CA GLY A 44 10.20 4.11 -16.76
C GLY A 44 9.85 2.63 -16.53
N THR A 45 10.17 2.07 -15.36
CA THR A 45 9.96 0.66 -15.02
C THR A 45 8.94 0.55 -13.91
N TYR A 46 8.01 -0.39 -13.98
CA TYR A 46 7.03 -0.57 -12.92
C TYR A 46 7.67 -1.03 -11.61
N VAL A 47 7.55 -0.21 -10.56
CA VAL A 47 8.09 -0.47 -9.22
C VAL A 47 6.97 -0.74 -8.24
N ARG A 48 7.12 -1.79 -7.42
CA ARG A 48 6.24 -2.11 -6.29
C ARG A 48 6.97 -1.87 -4.98
N VAL A 49 6.26 -1.32 -3.99
CA VAL A 49 6.75 -1.22 -2.62
C VAL A 49 5.74 -1.89 -1.71
N TYR A 50 6.15 -2.91 -0.96
CA TYR A 50 5.30 -3.61 -0.01
C TYR A 50 5.99 -3.77 1.33
N TYR A 51 5.20 -3.91 2.38
CA TYR A 51 5.70 -4.17 3.72
C TYR A 51 5.87 -5.67 3.92
N ASP A 52 7.10 -6.12 4.10
CA ASP A 52 7.42 -7.48 4.49
C ASP A 52 7.24 -7.62 6.00
N ARG A 53 6.26 -8.44 6.39
CA ARG A 53 5.92 -8.66 7.81
C ARG A 53 6.91 -9.57 8.54
N GLN A 54 7.62 -10.44 7.82
CA GLN A 54 8.56 -11.40 8.43
C GLN A 54 9.77 -10.66 9.01
N ILE A 55 10.33 -9.75 8.22
CA ILE A 55 11.48 -8.92 8.59
C ILE A 55 11.10 -7.51 9.05
N ARG A 56 9.80 -7.20 9.08
CA ARG A 56 9.22 -5.91 9.52
C ARG A 56 9.76 -4.69 8.77
N ARG A 57 10.07 -4.83 7.48
CA ARG A 57 10.68 -3.79 6.63
C ARG A 57 9.94 -3.62 5.31
N TYR A 58 10.05 -2.44 4.72
CA TYR A 58 9.57 -2.22 3.36
C TYR A 58 10.58 -2.74 2.34
N ARG A 59 10.04 -3.36 1.29
CA ARG A 59 10.80 -3.92 0.18
C ARG A 59 10.37 -3.24 -1.11
N VAL A 60 11.35 -2.76 -1.86
CA VAL A 60 11.21 -2.18 -3.19
C VAL A 60 11.56 -3.27 -4.19
N VAL A 61 10.61 -3.60 -5.06
CA VAL A 61 10.74 -4.67 -6.04
C VAL A 61 10.38 -4.18 -7.42
N TRP A 62 11.22 -4.48 -8.40
CA TRP A 62 10.98 -4.19 -9.81
C TRP A 62 11.61 -5.27 -10.67
N THR A 63 11.18 -5.35 -11.92
CA THR A 63 11.68 -6.32 -12.90
C THR A 63 12.22 -5.58 -14.11
N ASN A 64 13.37 -6.02 -14.63
CA ASN A 64 14.06 -5.36 -15.75
C ASN A 64 14.40 -3.89 -15.41
N GLY A 65 14.85 -3.09 -16.38
CA GLY A 65 15.17 -1.67 -16.14
C GLY A 65 16.49 -1.44 -15.39
N PRO A 66 16.65 -0.32 -14.66
CA PRO A 66 17.92 0.06 -14.03
C PRO A 66 18.35 -0.93 -12.95
N ASP A 67 19.66 -0.98 -12.69
CA ASP A 67 20.20 -1.77 -11.60
C ASP A 67 19.82 -1.23 -10.22
N ALA A 68 20.17 -1.97 -9.17
CA ALA A 68 19.83 -1.60 -7.80
C ALA A 68 20.49 -0.28 -7.35
N ALA A 69 21.71 0.00 -7.82
CA ALA A 69 22.42 1.22 -7.46
C ALA A 69 21.73 2.46 -8.05
N GLN A 70 21.37 2.40 -9.32
CA GLN A 70 20.68 3.48 -10.01
C GLN A 70 19.25 3.67 -9.46
N MET A 71 18.54 2.59 -9.14
CA MET A 71 17.22 2.68 -8.49
C MET A 71 17.32 3.31 -7.10
N PHE A 72 18.36 2.98 -6.34
CA PHE A 72 18.64 3.60 -5.05
C PHE A 72 18.92 5.10 -5.19
N THR A 73 19.71 5.52 -6.19
CA THR A 73 19.95 6.95 -6.48
C THR A 73 18.65 7.71 -6.74
N PHE A 74 17.73 7.14 -7.51
CA PHE A 74 16.42 7.75 -7.76
C PHE A 74 15.61 7.92 -6.48
N ALA A 75 15.69 6.96 -5.57
CA ALA A 75 14.99 7.02 -4.29
C ALA A 75 15.60 8.05 -3.32
N VAL A 76 16.93 8.16 -3.27
CA VAL A 76 17.62 9.20 -2.50
C VAL A 76 17.20 10.59 -2.97
N GLN A 77 17.12 10.80 -4.29
CA GLN A 77 16.64 12.06 -4.86
C GLN A 77 15.16 12.35 -4.53
N ALA A 78 14.36 11.30 -4.34
CA ALA A 78 12.94 11.41 -3.97
C ALA A 78 12.69 11.42 -2.45
N ALA A 79 13.72 11.26 -1.60
CA ALA A 79 13.56 11.10 -0.16
C ALA A 79 12.83 12.28 0.50
N GLY A 80 13.03 13.50 -0.01
CA GLY A 80 12.33 14.70 0.45
C GLY A 80 10.81 14.66 0.24
N GLU A 81 10.30 13.90 -0.74
CA GLU A 81 8.86 13.74 -0.97
C GLU A 81 8.21 12.67 -0.07
N VAL A 82 9.02 11.84 0.61
CA VAL A 82 8.55 10.71 1.41
C VAL A 82 9.18 10.67 2.81
N PRO A 83 9.05 11.73 3.63
CA PRO A 83 9.78 11.87 4.90
C PRO A 83 9.44 10.80 5.95
N GLU A 84 8.31 10.12 5.81
CA GLU A 84 7.86 9.06 6.72
C GLU A 84 8.50 7.69 6.42
N LEU A 85 9.30 7.60 5.35
CA LEU A 85 9.94 6.38 4.90
C LEU A 85 11.45 6.58 4.75
N ASP A 86 12.21 5.89 5.60
CA ASP A 86 13.66 5.89 5.53
C ASP A 86 14.16 5.01 4.36
N VAL A 87 14.62 5.67 3.29
CA VAL A 87 15.13 5.04 2.07
C VAL A 87 16.35 4.14 2.35
N ALA A 88 17.20 4.50 3.32
CA ALA A 88 18.40 3.74 3.65
C ALA A 88 18.08 2.38 4.29
N THR A 89 16.90 2.24 4.89
CA THR A 89 16.46 0.98 5.54
C THR A 89 15.68 0.05 4.61
N LEU A 90 15.39 0.50 3.39
CA LEU A 90 14.64 -0.28 2.42
C LEU A 90 15.47 -1.44 1.90
N LEU A 91 14.80 -2.56 1.67
CA LEU A 91 15.38 -3.65 0.91
C LEU A 91 15.08 -3.49 -0.57
N TRP A 92 16.06 -3.80 -1.40
CA TRP A 92 16.02 -3.64 -2.85
C TRP A 92 16.10 -5.01 -3.48
N ASP A 93 15.10 -5.37 -4.27
CA ASP A 93 15.07 -6.63 -4.99
C ASP A 93 14.76 -6.38 -6.46
N ARG A 94 15.78 -6.59 -7.30
CA ARG A 94 15.62 -6.57 -8.74
C ARG A 94 15.36 -7.98 -9.21
N GLY A 95 14.10 -8.29 -9.51
CA GLY A 95 13.74 -9.53 -10.16
C GLY A 95 14.35 -9.56 -11.56
N THR A 96 15.12 -10.60 -11.86
CA THR A 96 15.26 -11.05 -13.25
C THR A 96 13.96 -11.74 -13.60
N THR A 97 13.39 -11.46 -14.77
CA THR A 97 12.21 -12.18 -15.25
C THR A 97 12.63 -13.64 -15.48
N ASN A 98 12.57 -14.48 -14.45
CA ASN A 98 12.74 -15.91 -14.58
C ASN A 98 11.36 -16.45 -14.91
N ASN A 99 10.98 -16.37 -16.18
CA ASN A 99 9.84 -17.11 -16.75
C ASN A 99 10.19 -18.61 -16.72
N ASN A 100 10.24 -19.23 -15.54
CA ASN A 100 10.17 -20.68 -15.44
C ASN A 100 8.71 -21.07 -15.61
N HIS A 101 8.31 -21.25 -16.88
CA HIS A 101 7.16 -22.05 -17.25
C HIS A 101 7.33 -23.45 -16.66
N LYS A 102 6.37 -23.88 -15.83
CA LYS A 102 6.08 -25.29 -15.59
C LYS A 102 4.60 -25.51 -15.87
#